data_AF-G5APP2-F1
#
_entry.id   AF-G5APP2-F1
#
_cell.length_a   1.000
_cell.length_b   1.000
_cell.length_c   1.000
_cell.angle_alpha   90.00
_cell.angle_beta   90.00
_cell.angle_gamma   90.00
#
_symmetry.space_group_name_H-M   'P 1'
#
loop_
_entity.id
_entity.type
_entity.pdbx_description
1 polymer ?
#
loop_
_entity_poly.entity_id
_entity_poly.type
_entity_poly.pdbx_seq_one_letter_code
_entity_poly.pdbx_strand_id
1 'polypeptide(L)'
;MKKQIHSAKGYFQLRPSCTLCDGEGRFKARQCNRTSVCWCVNSVGVRRTDKGDRGLRCAGVVRTHHILIHLRHGPAAALNLSFLDAELRQLFRQRYGLRAAFLHAVRYEAPTIQIELLQNASQKAPGDVDIGDAAYYFERDVKGESLFPGHSGAGVPVRGGSLPVDHTLIYYLDEKPPEFTMRRLTAGVIAIIVVVAVALVPGVVVMVITHYKRSRKYKKVEIKELGELRSEPSL
;
A
#
# COMPACT_ATOMS: atom_id res chain seq x y z
N MET A 1 17.55 -0.26 16.57
CA MET A 1 16.48 0.63 16.07
C MET A 1 15.80 -0.02 14.88
N LYS A 2 14.62 -0.64 15.08
CA LYS A 2 13.83 -1.25 14.00
C LYS A 2 13.07 -0.13 13.29
N LYS A 3 13.48 0.25 12.07
CA LYS A 3 12.66 1.10 11.20
C LYS A 3 11.41 0.29 10.85
N GLN A 4 10.29 0.68 11.43
CA GLN A 4 8.99 0.11 11.19
C GLN A 4 8.59 0.48 9.76
N ILE A 5 8.96 -0.35 8.79
CA ILE A 5 8.44 -0.26 7.43
C ILE A 5 6.99 -0.69 7.54
N HIS A 6 6.08 0.29 7.64
CA HIS A 6 4.65 0.04 7.56
C HIS A 6 4.35 -0.53 6.17
N SER A 7 4.29 -1.85 6.08
CA SER A 7 3.71 -2.55 4.94
C SER A 7 2.20 -2.30 4.98
N ALA A 8 1.78 -1.17 4.41
CA ALA A 8 0.41 -0.96 4.03
C ALA A 8 0.09 -1.92 2.87
N LYS A 9 -0.19 -3.19 3.20
CA LYS A 9 -0.93 -4.12 2.33
C LYS A 9 -2.26 -3.43 1.98
N GLY A 10 -2.31 -2.71 0.87
CA GLY A 10 -3.53 -2.01 0.46
C GLY A 10 -3.36 -0.82 -0.50
N TYR A 11 -2.14 -0.31 -0.74
CA TYR A 11 -1.93 0.74 -1.75
C TYR A 11 -0.84 0.34 -2.74
N PHE A 12 -1.18 -0.63 -3.61
CA PHE A 12 -0.55 -0.77 -4.91
C PHE A 12 -0.95 0.45 -5.75
N GLN A 13 -0.21 1.56 -5.64
CA GLN A 13 -0.36 2.68 -6.57
C GLN A 13 0.47 2.37 -7.81
N LEU A 14 -0.15 1.67 -8.76
CA LEU A 14 0.24 1.72 -10.17
C LEU A 14 0.49 3.19 -10.53
N ARG A 15 1.65 3.52 -11.11
CA ARG A 15 1.94 4.86 -11.64
C ARG A 15 0.86 5.16 -12.68
N PRO A 16 -0.11 6.05 -12.42
CA PRO A 16 -1.07 6.42 -13.46
C PRO A 16 -0.31 7.19 -14.54
N SER A 17 -0.62 6.94 -15.81
CA SER A 17 -0.10 7.78 -16.90
C SER A 17 -0.32 9.25 -16.57
N CYS A 18 0.68 10.09 -16.81
CA CYS A 18 0.58 11.52 -16.54
C CYS A 18 -0.56 12.11 -17.37
N THR A 19 -1.72 12.34 -16.73
CA THR A 19 -2.90 12.91 -17.39
C THR A 19 -2.79 14.43 -17.47
N LEU A 20 -2.14 15.06 -16.49
CA LEU A 20 -1.77 16.48 -16.52
C LEU A 20 -0.27 16.66 -16.21
N CYS A 21 0.49 17.07 -17.22
CA CYS A 21 1.90 17.43 -17.08
C CYS A 21 2.12 18.93 -17.33
N ASP A 22 3.23 19.48 -16.85
CA ASP A 22 3.71 20.81 -17.23
C ASP A 22 4.42 20.78 -18.60
N GLY A 23 4.91 21.92 -19.07
CA GLY A 23 5.59 22.04 -20.38
C GLY A 23 6.91 21.28 -20.48
N GLU A 24 7.46 20.81 -19.35
CA GLU A 24 8.66 19.98 -19.29
C GLU A 24 8.32 18.48 -19.09
N GLY A 25 7.03 18.11 -19.16
CA GLY A 25 6.58 16.73 -18.98
C GLY A 25 6.53 16.27 -17.52
N ARG A 26 6.70 17.16 -16.53
CA ARG A 26 6.61 16.82 -15.12
C ARG A 26 5.16 16.78 -14.66
N PHE A 27 4.85 15.90 -13.69
CA PHE A 27 3.51 15.81 -13.12
C PHE A 27 3.09 17.14 -12.49
N LYS A 28 1.91 17.64 -12.87
CA LYS A 28 1.25 18.69 -12.07
C LYS A 28 0.83 18.10 -10.72
N ALA A 29 1.00 18.88 -9.66
CA ALA A 29 0.73 18.44 -8.29
C ALA A 29 -0.69 17.90 -8.10
N ARG A 30 -1.66 18.50 -8.81
CA ARG A 30 -3.06 18.09 -8.81
C ARG A 30 -3.38 17.33 -10.09
N GLN A 31 -3.89 16.12 -9.94
CA GLN A 31 -4.41 15.29 -11.02
C GLN A 31 -5.92 15.15 -10.86
N CYS A 32 -6.67 15.21 -11.96
CA CYS A 32 -8.12 15.05 -11.94
C CYS A 32 -8.57 14.07 -13.01
N ASN A 33 -9.60 13.29 -12.70
CA ASN A 33 -10.32 12.53 -13.71
C ASN A 33 -11.34 13.44 -14.43
N ARG A 34 -11.84 12.98 -15.59
CA ARG A 34 -12.85 13.66 -16.42
C ARG A 34 -14.13 14.00 -15.65
N THR A 35 -14.45 13.25 -14.59
CA THR A 35 -15.72 13.32 -13.84
C THR A 35 -15.69 14.14 -12.54
N SER A 36 -14.80 15.14 -12.43
CA SER A 36 -14.67 16.10 -11.30
C SER A 36 -13.95 15.62 -10.03
N VAL A 37 -13.44 14.39 -10.02
CA VAL A 37 -12.65 13.83 -8.90
C VAL A 37 -11.17 14.18 -9.07
N CYS A 38 -10.55 14.78 -8.06
CA CYS A 38 -9.14 15.19 -8.06
C CYS A 38 -8.34 14.58 -6.91
N TRP A 39 -7.02 14.50 -7.04
CA TRP A 39 -6.10 14.06 -6.00
C TRP A 39 -4.72 14.72 -6.19
N CYS A 40 -3.92 14.79 -5.13
CA CYS A 40 -2.54 15.28 -5.23
C CYS A 40 -1.57 14.12 -5.47
N VAL A 41 -0.51 14.37 -6.24
CA VAL A 41 0.56 13.41 -6.55
C VAL A 41 1.94 13.97 -6.19
N ASN A 42 2.92 13.08 -6.03
CA ASN A 42 4.34 13.44 -5.95
C ASN A 42 4.99 13.60 -7.33
N SER A 43 6.30 13.87 -7.36
CA SER A 43 7.08 14.06 -8.58
C SER A 43 7.10 12.84 -9.49
N VAL A 44 6.73 11.66 -8.98
CA VAL A 44 6.64 10.42 -9.76
C VAL A 44 5.19 10.00 -10.05
N GLY A 45 4.20 10.88 -9.83
CA GLY A 45 2.81 10.63 -10.17
C GLY A 45 2.06 9.73 -9.19
N VAL A 46 2.68 9.31 -8.08
CA VAL A 46 2.05 8.52 -7.05
C VAL A 46 1.18 9.43 -6.18
N ARG A 47 -0.08 9.06 -6.03
CA ARG A 47 -1.04 9.85 -5.24
C ARG A 47 -0.66 9.89 -3.75
N ARG A 48 -0.75 11.07 -3.15
CA ARG A 48 -0.42 11.36 -1.75
C ARG A 48 -1.60 11.81 -0.89
N THR A 49 -2.77 12.03 -1.49
CA THR A 49 -3.96 12.50 -0.76
C THR A 49 -5.18 11.65 -1.08
N ASP A 50 -6.21 11.76 -0.24
CA ASP A 50 -7.53 11.30 -0.63
C ASP A 50 -8.01 11.98 -1.91
N LYS A 51 -8.96 11.29 -2.57
CA LYS A 51 -9.69 11.84 -3.70
C LYS A 51 -10.68 12.88 -3.18
N GLY A 52 -10.54 14.11 -3.66
CA GLY A 52 -11.43 15.24 -3.41
C GLY A 52 -12.17 15.67 -4.67
N ASP A 53 -12.83 16.81 -4.57
CA ASP A 53 -13.54 17.48 -5.67
C ASP A 53 -12.62 18.45 -6.43
N ARG A 54 -13.20 19.29 -7.31
CA ARG A 54 -12.45 20.30 -8.07
C ARG A 54 -11.81 21.37 -7.19
N GLY A 55 -12.30 21.58 -5.97
CA GLY A 55 -11.78 22.55 -5.00
C GLY A 55 -10.51 22.09 -4.27
N LEU A 56 -10.11 20.82 -4.43
CA LEU A 56 -8.89 20.27 -3.82
C LEU A 56 -7.66 21.11 -4.20
N ARG A 57 -6.98 21.66 -3.18
CA ARG A 57 -5.73 22.42 -3.34
C ARG A 57 -4.54 21.53 -2.99
N CYS A 58 -3.53 21.56 -3.86
CA CYS A 58 -2.25 20.89 -3.62
C CYS A 58 -1.18 21.98 -3.47
N ALA A 59 -0.45 22.00 -2.35
CA ALA A 59 0.55 23.03 -2.03
C ALA A 59 1.76 23.04 -2.99
N GLY A 60 1.88 22.05 -3.88
CA GLY A 60 2.95 21.91 -4.85
C GLY A 60 3.28 20.43 -5.11
N VAL A 61 4.17 20.20 -6.08
CA VAL A 61 4.71 18.86 -6.34
C VAL A 61 5.70 18.53 -5.24
N VAL A 62 5.49 17.40 -4.55
CA VAL A 62 6.43 16.92 -3.54
C VAL A 62 7.41 15.95 -4.18
N ARG A 63 8.70 16.16 -3.92
CA ARG A 63 9.79 15.35 -4.43
C ARG A 63 9.79 13.96 -3.78
N THR A 64 9.86 12.93 -4.62
CA THR A 64 10.28 11.58 -4.22
C THR A 64 11.80 11.54 -4.31
N HIS A 65 12.47 11.45 -3.16
CA HIS A 65 13.93 11.50 -3.08
C HIS A 65 14.57 10.10 -2.95
N HIS A 66 13.77 9.09 -2.61
CA HIS A 66 14.24 7.73 -2.39
C HIS A 66 13.21 6.72 -2.92
N ILE A 67 13.67 5.78 -3.74
CA ILE A 67 12.86 4.68 -4.30
C ILE A 67 13.50 3.35 -3.92
N LEU A 68 12.71 2.45 -3.33
CA LEU A 68 13.13 1.10 -3.01
C LEU A 68 12.44 0.12 -3.96
N ILE A 69 13.21 -0.62 -4.74
CA ILE A 69 12.71 -1.62 -5.69
C ILE A 69 13.06 -2.99 -5.14
N HIS A 70 12.04 -3.79 -4.86
CA HIS A 70 12.17 -5.16 -4.38
C HIS A 70 11.70 -6.12 -5.48
N LEU A 71 12.61 -6.97 -5.95
CA LEU A 71 12.36 -7.97 -6.97
C LEU A 71 12.46 -9.34 -6.32
N ARG A 72 11.45 -10.17 -6.51
CA ARG A 72 11.50 -11.59 -6.13
C ARG A 72 11.66 -12.41 -7.40
N HIS A 73 12.70 -13.22 -7.45
CA HIS A 73 12.95 -14.10 -8.58
C HIS A 73 12.54 -15.55 -8.28
N GLY A 74 12.29 -16.31 -9.35
CA GLY A 74 12.02 -17.75 -9.26
C GLY A 74 13.24 -18.56 -8.82
N PRO A 75 13.13 -19.88 -8.69
CA PRO A 75 14.27 -20.73 -8.31
C PRO A 75 15.47 -20.50 -9.23
N ALA A 76 16.59 -20.06 -8.66
CA ALA A 76 17.84 -19.83 -9.37
C ALA A 76 19.01 -20.31 -8.53
N ALA A 77 20.13 -20.65 -9.18
CA ALA A 77 21.39 -20.82 -8.48
C ALA A 77 21.74 -19.53 -7.71
N ALA A 78 22.44 -19.66 -6.59
CA ALA A 78 22.83 -18.51 -5.76
C ALA A 78 23.55 -17.46 -6.61
N LEU A 79 22.97 -16.25 -6.67
CA LEU A 79 23.59 -15.13 -7.37
C LEU A 79 24.76 -14.60 -6.56
N ASN A 80 25.85 -14.28 -7.25
CA ASN A 80 26.96 -13.57 -6.62
C ASN A 80 26.63 -12.08 -6.54
N LEU A 81 26.55 -11.55 -5.32
CA LEU A 81 26.16 -10.17 -5.06
C LEU A 81 27.08 -9.15 -5.76
N SER A 82 28.39 -9.39 -5.82
CA SER A 82 29.34 -8.44 -6.42
C SER A 82 29.13 -8.31 -7.94
N PHE A 83 28.85 -9.42 -8.61
CA PHE A 83 28.52 -9.41 -10.04
C PHE A 83 27.15 -8.78 -10.29
N LEU A 84 26.15 -9.12 -9.46
CA LEU A 84 24.81 -8.54 -9.56
C LEU A 84 24.81 -7.01 -9.37
N ASP A 85 25.53 -6.50 -8.37
CA ASP A 85 25.66 -5.06 -8.14
C ASP A 85 26.31 -4.35 -9.33
N ALA A 86 27.40 -4.91 -9.87
CA ALA A 86 28.09 -4.36 -11.04
C ALA A 86 27.18 -4.34 -12.30
N GLU A 87 26.47 -5.44 -12.57
CA GLU A 87 25.56 -5.55 -13.71
C GLU A 87 24.39 -4.57 -13.61
N LEU A 88 23.75 -4.48 -12.43
CA LEU A 88 22.66 -3.52 -12.22
C LEU A 88 23.15 -2.07 -12.33
N ARG A 89 24.31 -1.73 -11.77
CA ARG A 89 24.89 -0.39 -11.94
C ARG A 89 25.17 -0.06 -13.39
N GLN A 90 25.73 -1.01 -14.13
CA GLN A 90 25.97 -0.83 -15.56
C GLN A 90 24.66 -0.68 -16.34
N LEU A 91 23.67 -1.51 -16.05
CA LEU A 91 22.34 -1.47 -16.66
C LEU A 91 21.68 -0.11 -16.44
N PHE A 92 21.62 0.37 -15.20
CA PHE A 92 21.01 1.66 -14.87
C PHE A 92 21.70 2.83 -15.56
N ARG A 93 23.03 2.78 -15.67
CA ARG A 93 23.81 3.79 -16.35
C ARG A 93 23.60 3.78 -17.87
N GLN A 94 23.72 2.61 -18.51
CA GLN A 94 23.75 2.51 -19.97
C GLN A 94 22.34 2.55 -20.57
N ARG A 95 21.38 1.88 -19.95
CA ARG A 95 20.03 1.73 -20.50
C ARG A 95 19.07 2.79 -20.01
N TYR A 96 19.16 3.18 -18.74
CA TYR A 96 18.25 4.18 -18.15
C TYR A 96 18.90 5.55 -17.97
N GLY A 97 20.16 5.73 -18.38
CA GLY A 97 20.87 7.01 -18.30
C GLY A 97 21.07 7.54 -16.88
N LEU A 98 20.88 6.70 -15.85
CA LEU A 98 20.95 7.13 -14.47
C LEU A 98 22.42 7.22 -14.03
N ARG A 99 22.84 8.38 -13.51
CA ARG A 99 24.19 8.53 -12.95
C ARG A 99 24.44 7.51 -11.85
N ALA A 100 25.63 6.92 -11.84
CA ALA A 100 26.00 5.85 -10.91
C ALA A 100 25.84 6.24 -9.43
N ALA A 101 26.01 7.53 -9.10
CA ALA A 101 25.84 8.07 -7.76
C ALA A 101 24.41 7.95 -7.20
N PHE A 102 23.40 7.80 -8.08
CA PHE A 102 21.99 7.71 -7.68
C PHE A 102 21.49 6.29 -7.45
N LEU A 103 22.27 5.27 -7.85
CA LEU A 103 22.06 3.89 -7.41
C LEU A 103 22.85 3.70 -6.11
N HIS A 104 22.16 3.88 -4.98
CA HIS A 104 22.78 3.92 -3.66
C HIS A 104 23.27 2.54 -3.23
N ALA A 105 22.41 1.52 -3.31
CA ALA A 105 22.74 0.16 -2.89
C ALA A 105 22.01 -0.91 -3.72
N VAL A 106 22.68 -2.04 -3.92
CA VAL A 106 22.06 -3.31 -4.29
C VAL A 106 22.28 -4.29 -3.16
N ARG A 107 21.21 -4.94 -2.68
CA ARG A 107 21.28 -6.02 -1.71
C ARG A 107 20.62 -7.27 -2.27
N TYR A 108 21.16 -8.42 -1.89
CA TYR A 108 20.62 -9.72 -2.27
C TYR A 108 20.42 -10.57 -1.03
N GLU A 109 19.16 -10.94 -0.78
CA GLU A 109 18.75 -11.89 0.25
C GLU A 109 17.79 -12.87 -0.43
N ALA A 110 18.34 -13.99 -0.90
CA ALA A 110 17.63 -14.93 -1.76
C ALA A 110 16.23 -15.29 -1.21
N PRO A 111 15.17 -15.25 -2.03
CA PRO A 111 15.13 -14.98 -3.48
C PRO A 111 14.85 -13.50 -3.84
N THR A 112 15.23 -12.57 -2.98
CA THR A 112 14.89 -11.13 -3.10
C THR A 112 16.11 -10.28 -3.44
N ILE A 113 15.99 -9.46 -4.47
CA ILE A 113 16.93 -8.40 -4.82
C ILE A 113 16.31 -7.07 -4.40
N GLN A 114 17.05 -6.26 -3.65
CA GLN A 114 16.65 -4.91 -3.26
C GLN A 114 17.58 -3.90 -3.93
N ILE A 115 16.99 -2.91 -4.61
CA ILE A 115 17.71 -1.82 -5.27
C ILE A 115 17.24 -0.51 -4.63
N GLU A 116 18.18 0.27 -4.10
CA GLU A 116 17.91 1.57 -3.47
C GLU A 116 18.38 2.68 -4.42
N LEU A 117 17.45 3.54 -4.85
CA LEU A 117 17.73 4.71 -5.66
C LEU A 117 17.55 5.97 -4.83
N LEU A 118 18.56 6.85 -4.77
CA LEU A 118 18.54 8.05 -3.95
C LEU A 118 18.97 9.27 -4.77
N GLN A 119 18.14 10.31 -4.81
CA GLN A 119 18.40 11.53 -5.55
C GLN A 119 17.66 12.70 -4.90
N ASN A 120 18.37 13.50 -4.10
CA ASN A 120 17.82 14.72 -3.54
C ASN A 120 17.67 15.81 -4.62
N ALA A 121 16.75 16.75 -4.41
CA ALA A 121 16.53 17.85 -5.35
C ALA A 121 17.82 18.66 -5.63
N SER A 122 18.65 18.88 -4.60
CA SER A 122 19.92 19.59 -4.70
C SER A 122 21.01 18.87 -5.49
N GLN A 123 20.89 17.55 -5.69
CA GLN A 123 21.91 16.73 -6.34
C GLN A 123 21.62 16.50 -7.83
N LYS A 124 20.39 16.79 -8.28
CA LYS A 124 19.94 16.59 -9.67
C LYS A 124 20.32 17.81 -10.52
N ALA A 125 21.26 17.62 -11.45
CA ALA A 125 21.65 18.66 -12.40
C ALA A 125 20.65 18.78 -13.56
N PRO A 126 20.60 19.92 -14.26
CA PRO A 126 19.87 20.03 -15.52
C PRO A 126 20.32 18.94 -16.52
N GLY A 127 19.37 18.23 -17.12
CA GLY A 127 19.65 17.12 -18.03
C GLY A 127 19.85 15.75 -17.37
N ASP A 128 19.95 15.67 -16.03
CA ASP A 128 19.96 14.38 -15.35
C ASP A 128 18.60 13.68 -15.43
N VAL A 129 18.65 12.37 -15.65
CA VAL A 129 17.49 11.48 -15.50
C VAL A 129 17.01 11.47 -14.06
N ASP A 130 15.69 11.56 -13.87
CA ASP A 130 15.06 11.40 -12.56
C ASP A 130 15.04 9.93 -12.14
N ILE A 131 15.31 9.64 -10.86
CA ILE A 131 15.22 8.27 -10.33
C ILE A 131 13.83 7.65 -10.54
N GLY A 132 12.77 8.45 -10.59
CA GLY A 132 11.41 8.00 -10.88
C GLY A 132 11.24 7.51 -12.31
N ASP A 133 11.94 8.12 -13.26
CA ASP A 133 11.89 7.71 -14.67
C ASP A 133 12.72 6.44 -14.86
N ALA A 134 13.93 6.39 -14.31
CA ALA A 134 14.75 5.19 -14.34
C ALA A 134 14.04 3.99 -13.69
N ALA A 135 13.39 4.18 -12.54
CA ALA A 135 12.60 3.14 -11.88
C ALA A 135 11.40 2.68 -12.73
N TYR A 136 10.73 3.61 -13.41
CA TYR A 136 9.59 3.29 -14.27
C TYR A 136 10.02 2.47 -15.49
N TYR A 137 11.05 2.89 -16.22
CA TYR A 137 11.56 2.11 -17.36
C TYR A 137 12.07 0.74 -16.92
N PHE A 138 12.77 0.67 -15.79
CA PHE A 138 13.19 -0.59 -15.20
C PHE A 138 12.01 -1.52 -14.89
N GLU A 139 10.95 -0.99 -14.24
CA GLU A 139 9.73 -1.77 -13.94
C GLU A 139 9.08 -2.32 -15.21
N ARG A 140 8.98 -1.52 -16.27
CA ARG A 140 8.43 -1.95 -17.56
C ARG A 140 9.27 -3.06 -18.18
N ASP A 141 10.60 -2.93 -18.15
CA ASP A 141 11.52 -3.90 -18.73
C ASP A 141 11.49 -5.25 -18.00
N VAL A 142 11.49 -5.26 -16.66
CA VAL A 142 11.45 -6.54 -15.91
C VAL A 142 10.10 -7.26 -16.04
N LYS A 143 9.03 -6.54 -16.40
CA LYS A 143 7.67 -7.06 -16.57
C LYS A 143 7.35 -7.58 -17.99
N GLY A 144 8.28 -7.53 -18.94
CA GLY A 144 7.94 -7.90 -20.33
C GLY A 144 7.46 -6.75 -21.20
N GLU A 145 7.35 -5.54 -20.65
CA GLU A 145 6.59 -4.43 -21.25
C GLU A 145 7.50 -3.24 -21.64
N SER A 146 8.73 -3.57 -22.05
CA SER A 146 9.77 -2.61 -22.41
C SER A 146 9.27 -1.55 -23.40
N LEU A 147 9.60 -0.29 -23.10
CA LEU A 147 9.28 0.85 -23.94
C LEU A 147 10.37 1.13 -24.99
N PHE A 148 11.51 0.43 -24.92
CA PHE A 148 12.60 0.57 -25.87
C PHE A 148 12.33 -0.26 -27.13
N PRO A 149 12.48 0.30 -28.35
CA PRO A 149 12.27 -0.43 -29.59
C PRO A 149 13.15 -1.69 -29.70
N GLY A 150 12.59 -2.75 -30.27
CA GLY A 150 13.33 -3.98 -30.61
C GLY A 150 13.75 -4.85 -29.43
N HIS A 151 13.34 -4.53 -28.20
CA HIS A 151 13.66 -5.31 -27.01
C HIS A 151 12.38 -5.65 -26.25
N SER A 152 12.01 -6.94 -26.24
CA SER A 152 11.11 -7.49 -25.24
C SER A 152 11.94 -7.79 -24.00
N GLY A 153 12.23 -6.78 -23.17
CA GLY A 153 12.87 -6.99 -21.87
C GLY A 153 12.12 -8.09 -21.11
N ALA A 154 12.81 -9.07 -20.54
CA ALA A 154 12.16 -10.21 -19.90
C ALA A 154 12.94 -10.60 -18.64
N GLY A 155 12.70 -9.91 -17.53
CA GLY A 155 13.40 -10.13 -16.26
C GLY A 155 14.65 -9.28 -16.06
N VAL A 156 15.45 -9.63 -15.04
CA VAL A 156 16.69 -8.91 -14.70
C VAL A 156 17.85 -9.53 -15.48
N PRO A 157 18.58 -8.76 -16.32
CA PRO A 157 19.74 -9.30 -17.02
C PRO A 157 20.81 -9.71 -16.00
N VAL A 158 21.26 -10.96 -16.10
CA VAL A 158 22.32 -11.52 -15.25
C VAL A 158 23.34 -12.27 -16.10
N ARG A 159 24.56 -12.44 -15.61
CA ARG A 159 25.58 -13.23 -16.31
C ARG A 159 25.07 -14.62 -16.67
N GLY A 160 24.91 -14.90 -17.97
CA GLY A 160 24.40 -16.18 -18.49
C GLY A 160 22.93 -16.18 -18.90
N GLY A 161 22.23 -15.04 -18.83
CA GLY A 161 20.87 -14.92 -19.38
C GLY A 161 20.05 -13.82 -18.73
N SER A 162 18.78 -14.13 -18.46
CA SER A 162 17.88 -13.25 -17.72
C SER A 162 17.23 -14.00 -16.57
N LEU A 163 17.18 -13.35 -15.42
CA LEU A 163 16.57 -13.87 -14.21
C LEU A 163 15.06 -13.57 -14.24
N PRO A 164 14.20 -14.59 -14.31
CA PRO A 164 12.75 -14.38 -14.29
C PRO A 164 12.32 -13.79 -12.95
N VAL A 165 11.51 -12.74 -13.02
CA VAL A 165 10.98 -12.04 -11.85
C VAL A 165 9.53 -12.46 -11.63
N ASP A 166 9.24 -13.08 -10.49
CA ASP A 166 7.90 -13.50 -10.11
C ASP A 166 7.07 -12.28 -9.67
N HIS A 167 7.68 -11.44 -8.83
CA HIS A 167 7.01 -10.31 -8.20
C HIS A 167 7.93 -9.10 -8.11
N THR A 168 7.36 -7.92 -8.36
CA THR A 168 8.04 -6.62 -8.21
C THR A 168 7.23 -5.74 -7.29
N LEU A 169 7.88 -5.18 -6.26
CA LEU A 169 7.32 -4.19 -5.35
C LEU A 169 8.20 -2.94 -5.39
N ILE A 170 7.57 -1.77 -5.54
CA ILE A 170 8.28 -0.48 -5.57
C ILE A 170 7.70 0.43 -4.49
N TYR A 171 8.56 0.91 -3.61
CA TYR A 171 8.20 1.87 -2.56
C TYR A 171 8.79 3.23 -2.90
N TYR A 172 7.96 4.26 -2.74
CA TYR A 172 8.32 5.65 -3.01
C TYR A 172 8.36 6.41 -1.69
N LEU A 173 9.50 7.03 -1.38
CA LEU A 173 9.71 7.83 -0.19
C LEU A 173 9.83 9.31 -0.59
N ASP A 174 8.87 10.08 -0.10
CA ASP A 174 8.72 11.50 -0.38
C ASP A 174 9.36 12.36 0.71
N GLU A 175 9.73 13.60 0.37
CA GLU A 175 10.24 14.57 1.36
C GLU A 175 9.17 14.97 2.39
N LYS A 176 7.89 14.88 2.04
CA LYS A 176 6.76 15.19 2.93
C LYS A 176 5.84 13.97 3.04
N PRO A 177 5.34 13.65 4.25
CA PRO A 177 4.44 12.52 4.46
C PRO A 177 3.16 12.69 3.62
N PRO A 178 2.51 11.59 3.19
CA PRO A 178 1.23 11.67 2.51
C PRO A 178 0.10 12.07 3.48
N GLU A 179 -0.94 12.69 2.95
CA GLU A 179 -2.09 13.21 3.69
C GLU A 179 -3.34 12.39 3.34
N PHE A 180 -3.45 11.19 3.91
CA PHE A 180 -4.64 10.35 3.79
C PHE A 180 -5.49 10.43 5.06
N THR A 181 -6.77 10.70 4.90
CA THR A 181 -7.78 10.59 5.95
C THR A 181 -8.38 9.19 5.91
N MET A 182 -8.51 8.53 7.07
CA MET A 182 -9.11 7.18 7.14
C MET A 182 -10.63 7.16 6.97
N ARG A 183 -11.25 8.24 6.45
CA ARG A 183 -12.71 8.41 6.37
C ARG A 183 -13.43 7.39 5.49
N ARG A 184 -12.73 6.69 4.59
CA ARG A 184 -13.36 5.68 3.71
C ARG A 184 -13.48 4.29 4.34
N LEU A 185 -12.67 3.97 5.36
CA LEU A 185 -12.76 2.68 6.05
C LEU A 185 -13.96 2.65 7.02
N THR A 186 -14.40 3.79 7.52
CA THR A 186 -15.49 3.87 8.49
C THR A 186 -16.84 3.47 7.90
N ALA A 187 -17.14 3.79 6.63
CA ALA A 187 -18.44 3.46 6.04
C ALA A 187 -18.70 1.95 5.98
N GLY A 188 -17.72 1.15 5.57
CA GLY A 188 -17.85 -0.32 5.50
C GLY A 188 -17.90 -0.96 6.89
N VAL A 189 -17.08 -0.49 7.82
CA VAL A 189 -17.06 -0.99 9.20
C VAL A 189 -18.37 -0.64 9.93
N ILE A 190 -18.90 0.56 9.75
CA ILE A 190 -20.19 0.98 10.33
C ILE A 190 -21.33 0.10 9.80
N ALA A 191 -21.37 -0.19 8.50
CA ALA A 191 -22.39 -1.06 7.93
C ALA A 191 -22.39 -2.46 8.56
N ILE A 192 -21.20 -3.05 8.75
CA ILE A 192 -21.05 -4.36 9.40
C ILE A 192 -21.52 -4.31 10.86
N ILE A 193 -21.10 -3.28 11.61
CA ILE A 193 -21.50 -3.10 13.01
C ILE A 193 -23.03 -3.01 13.15
N VAL A 194 -23.69 -2.25 12.26
CA VAL A 194 -25.16 -2.10 12.28
C VAL A 194 -25.85 -3.44 12.03
N VAL A 195 -25.39 -4.24 11.06
CA VAL A 195 -25.99 -5.56 10.77
C VAL A 195 -25.84 -6.50 11.96
N VAL A 196 -24.66 -6.55 12.58
CA VAL A 196 -24.40 -7.39 13.77
C VAL A 196 -25.27 -6.94 14.95
N ALA A 197 -25.42 -5.64 15.18
CA ALA A 197 -26.26 -5.11 16.24
C ALA A 197 -27.74 -5.49 16.04
N VAL A 198 -28.28 -5.33 14.83
CA VAL A 198 -29.68 -5.69 14.51
C VAL A 198 -29.93 -7.19 14.67
N ALA A 199 -28.93 -8.05 14.40
CA ALA A 199 -29.05 -9.49 14.59
C ALA A 199 -29.02 -9.91 16.08
N LEU A 200 -28.16 -9.29 16.90
CA LEU A 200 -27.94 -9.72 18.29
C LEU A 200 -28.91 -9.09 19.29
N VAL A 201 -29.29 -7.83 19.11
CA VAL A 201 -30.14 -7.09 20.05
C VAL A 201 -31.49 -7.77 20.30
N PRO A 202 -32.24 -8.27 19.29
CA PRO A 202 -33.51 -8.96 19.52
C PRO A 202 -33.34 -10.22 20.38
N GLY A 203 -32.28 -11.00 20.13
CA GLY A 203 -31.98 -12.21 20.90
C GLY A 203 -31.69 -11.91 22.36
N VAL A 204 -30.89 -10.88 22.64
CA VAL A 204 -30.60 -10.42 24.00
C VAL A 204 -31.86 -9.91 24.69
N VAL A 205 -32.69 -9.12 24.02
CA VAL A 205 -33.95 -8.59 24.57
C VAL A 205 -34.90 -9.72 24.94
N VAL A 206 -35.12 -10.69 24.06
CA VAL A 206 -35.96 -11.85 24.34
C VAL A 206 -35.39 -12.66 25.51
N MET A 207 -34.08 -12.89 25.55
CA MET A 207 -33.43 -13.63 26.64
C MET A 207 -33.65 -12.95 27.99
N VAL A 208 -33.46 -11.63 28.08
CA VAL A 208 -33.67 -10.85 29.31
C VAL A 208 -35.13 -10.90 29.76
N ILE A 209 -36.09 -10.72 28.84
CA ILE A 209 -37.53 -10.79 29.17
C ILE A 209 -37.91 -12.19 29.66
N THR A 210 -37.39 -13.24 29.01
CA THR A 210 -37.68 -14.63 29.37
C THR A 210 -37.11 -14.97 30.73
N HIS A 211 -35.86 -14.55 31.00
CA HIS A 211 -35.21 -14.71 32.30
C HIS A 211 -35.98 -13.96 33.40
N TYR A 212 -36.37 -12.71 33.16
CA TYR A 212 -37.13 -11.90 34.11
C TYR A 212 -38.50 -12.52 34.44
N LYS A 213 -39.21 -13.04 33.43
CA LYS A 213 -40.48 -13.76 33.64
C LYS A 213 -40.28 -15.06 34.43
N ARG A 214 -39.22 -15.84 34.15
CA ARG A 214 -38.90 -17.05 34.91
C ARG A 214 -38.58 -16.74 36.36
N SER A 215 -37.69 -15.79 36.66
CA SER A 215 -37.36 -15.41 38.05
C SER A 215 -38.56 -14.90 38.84
N ARG A 216 -39.52 -14.22 38.20
CA ARG A 216 -40.79 -13.83 38.85
C ARG A 216 -41.71 -15.02 39.14
N LYS A 217 -41.71 -16.07 38.30
CA LYS A 217 -42.46 -17.31 38.57
C LYS A 217 -41.83 -18.10 39.72
N TYR A 218 -40.50 -18.23 39.77
CA TYR A 218 -39.81 -18.89 40.88
C TYR A 218 -40.10 -18.22 42.23
N LYS A 219 -40.03 -16.88 42.31
CA LYS A 219 -40.43 -16.15 43.53
C LYS A 219 -41.90 -16.39 43.94
N LYS A 220 -42.81 -16.57 42.99
CA LYS A 220 -44.23 -16.84 43.31
C LYS A 220 -44.48 -18.27 43.79
N VAL A 221 -43.76 -19.25 43.27
CA VAL A 221 -43.87 -20.65 43.72
C VAL A 221 -43.29 -20.80 45.12
N GLU A 222 -42.14 -20.19 45.38
CA GLU A 222 -41.49 -20.23 46.71
C GLU A 222 -42.38 -19.63 47.81
N ILE A 223 -43.09 -18.53 47.54
CA ILE A 223 -44.08 -17.93 48.47
C ILE A 223 -45.31 -18.82 48.68
N LYS A 224 -45.70 -19.61 47.67
CA LYS A 224 -46.86 -20.50 47.76
C LYS A 224 -46.53 -21.77 48.56
N GLU A 225 -45.38 -22.39 48.32
CA GLU A 225 -44.88 -23.56 49.08
C GLU A 225 -44.64 -23.21 50.57
N LEU A 226 -44.10 -22.02 50.87
CA LEU A 226 -43.97 -21.51 52.24
C LEU A 226 -45.33 -21.24 52.93
N GLY A 227 -46.38 -20.96 52.15
CA GLY A 227 -47.75 -20.81 52.66
C GLY A 227 -48.43 -22.16 52.93
N GLU A 228 -48.16 -23.16 52.10
CA GLU A 228 -48.75 -24.50 52.22
C GLU A 228 -48.13 -25.29 53.39
N LEU A 229 -46.81 -25.20 53.60
CA LEU A 229 -46.11 -25.76 54.77
C LEU A 229 -46.57 -25.20 56.12
N ARG A 230 -47.17 -24.01 56.14
CA ARG A 230 -47.72 -23.39 57.35
C ARG A 230 -49.17 -23.81 57.63
N SER A 231 -49.82 -24.46 56.66
CA SER A 231 -51.23 -24.85 56.73
C SER A 231 -51.46 -26.33 57.07
N GLU A 232 -50.42 -27.17 57.14
CA GLU A 232 -50.55 -28.51 57.70
C GLU A 232 -50.77 -28.43 59.22
N PRO A 233 -51.93 -28.87 59.75
CA PRO A 233 -52.17 -28.88 61.17
C PRO A 233 -51.49 -30.12 61.77
N SER A 234 -50.45 -29.92 62.57
CA SER A 234 -49.96 -30.95 63.48
C SER A 234 -51.02 -31.16 64.57
N LEU A 235 -51.74 -32.27 64.48
CA LEU A 235 -52.66 -32.82 65.48
C LEU A 235 -51.87 -33.36 66.69
#